data_AF-A0A9W7S1I5-F1
#
_entry.id   AF-A0A9W7S1I5-F1
#
_cell.length_a   1.000
_cell.length_b   1.000
_cell.length_c   1.000
_cell.angle_alpha   90.00
_cell.angle_beta   90.00
_cell.angle_gamma   90.00
#
_symmetry.space_group_name_H-M   'P 1'
#
loop_
_entity.id
_entity.type
_entity.pdbx_description
1 polymer ?
#
loop_
_entity_poly.entity_id
_entity_poly.type
_entity_poly.pdbx_seq_one_letter_code
_entity_poly.pdbx_strand_id
1 'polypeptide(L)'
;MKKIKEHIVYYYYSYLLALTSIAYGWQLIVHPNILQTYRVYQKIRDVFDHRFIGVFFVALGALYAIATMLNLKRVKRIALPIFSFIWTFFGFSFILSEPPNTVGILTLGVALLGFGISLRGDFKDG
;
A
#
# COMPACT_ATOMS: atom_id res chain seq x y z
N MET A 1 -24.19 -8.80 -13.99
CA MET A 1 -23.47 -9.41 -12.84
C MET A 1 -22.25 -10.25 -13.23
N LYS A 2 -22.34 -11.15 -14.23
CA LYS A 2 -21.23 -12.03 -14.64
C LYS A 2 -19.91 -11.27 -14.96
N LYS A 3 -20.00 -10.20 -15.76
CA LYS A 3 -18.86 -9.31 -16.10
C LYS A 3 -18.23 -8.61 -14.89
N ILE A 4 -19.03 -8.22 -13.89
CA ILE A 4 -18.52 -7.55 -12.67
C ILE A 4 -17.77 -8.56 -11.80
N LYS A 5 -18.32 -9.78 -11.67
CA LYS A 5 -17.67 -10.87 -10.93
C LYS A 5 -16.34 -11.26 -11.58
N GLU A 6 -16.31 -11.40 -12.90
CA GLU A 6 -15.09 -11.69 -13.67
C GLU A 6 -14.03 -10.59 -13.47
N HIS A 7 -14.44 -9.31 -13.52
CA HIS A 7 -13.54 -8.18 -13.26
C HIS A 7 -12.96 -8.21 -11.85
N ILE A 8 -13.79 -8.44 -10.82
CA ILE A 8 -13.35 -8.51 -9.42
C ILE A 8 -12.39 -9.67 -9.21
N VAL A 9 -12.66 -10.84 -9.79
CA VAL A 9 -11.79 -12.02 -9.69
C VAL A 9 -10.46 -11.77 -10.40
N TYR A 10 -10.49 -11.19 -11.60
CA TYR A 10 -9.28 -10.91 -12.38
C TYR A 10 -8.35 -9.95 -11.64
N TYR A 11 -8.91 -8.88 -11.07
CA TYR A 11 -8.19 -7.83 -10.35
C TYR A 11 -8.18 -8.02 -8.83
N TYR A 12 -8.44 -9.24 -8.34
CA TYR A 12 -8.55 -9.52 -6.90
C TYR A 12 -7.35 -9.00 -6.11
N TYR A 13 -6.12 -9.28 -6.57
CA TYR A 13 -4.89 -8.82 -5.92
C TYR A 13 -4.73 -7.30 -5.97
N SER A 14 -5.14 -6.65 -7.06
CA SER A 14 -5.15 -5.19 -7.18
C SER A 14 -6.10 -4.55 -6.16
N TYR A 15 -7.29 -5.12 -5.96
CA TYR A 15 -8.21 -4.67 -4.92
C TYR A 15 -7.69 -4.97 -3.51
N LEU A 16 -7.07 -6.13 -3.30
CA LEU A 16 -6.45 -6.47 -2.02
C LEU A 16 -5.34 -5.48 -1.64
N LEU A 17 -4.47 -5.11 -2.58
CA LEU A 17 -3.43 -4.09 -2.38
C LEU A 17 -4.03 -2.74 -1.99
N ALA A 18 -5.06 -2.30 -2.73
CA ALA A 18 -5.75 -1.05 -2.47
C ALA A 18 -6.37 -1.02 -1.07
N LEU A 19 -7.15 -2.04 -0.74
CA LEU A 19 -7.87 -2.14 0.54
C LEU A 19 -6.90 -2.25 1.72
N THR A 20 -5.83 -3.04 1.58
CA THR A 20 -4.80 -3.15 2.62
C THR A 20 -4.13 -1.80 2.87
N SER A 21 -3.87 -1.04 1.81
CA SER A 21 -3.28 0.31 1.90
C SER A 21 -4.21 1.32 2.55
N ILE A 22 -5.51 1.27 2.23
CA ILE A 22 -6.52 2.11 2.89
C ILE A 22 -6.61 1.75 4.38
N ALA A 23 -6.72 0.46 4.70
CA ALA A 23 -6.83 -0.01 6.08
C ALA A 23 -5.60 0.35 6.91
N TYR A 24 -4.40 0.19 6.33
CA TYR A 24 -3.15 0.58 6.98
C TYR A 24 -3.08 2.09 7.20
N GLY A 25 -3.37 2.90 6.17
CA GLY A 25 -3.39 4.36 6.31
C GLY A 25 -4.40 4.84 7.35
N TRP A 26 -5.59 4.23 7.39
CA TRP A 26 -6.59 4.48 8.42
C TRP A 26 -6.09 4.14 9.83
N GLN A 27 -5.46 2.98 10.00
CA GLN A 27 -4.85 2.58 11.28
C GLN A 27 -3.78 3.58 11.74
N LEU A 28 -2.97 4.12 10.83
CA LEU A 28 -1.97 5.16 11.16
C LEU A 28 -2.60 6.47 11.63
N ILE A 29 -3.77 6.84 11.09
CA ILE A 29 -4.50 8.06 11.49
C ILE A 29 -5.10 7.89 12.88
N VAL A 30 -5.72 6.75 13.16
CA VAL A 30 -6.45 6.50 14.43
C VAL A 30 -5.51 6.11 15.56
N HIS A 31 -4.45 5.36 15.26
CA HIS A 31 -3.51 4.83 16.25
C HIS A 31 -2.08 5.35 15.99
N PRO A 32 -1.80 6.63 16.29
CA PRO A 32 -0.48 7.24 16.05
C PRO A 32 0.64 6.54 16.81
N ASN A 33 0.29 5.85 17.91
CA ASN A 33 1.21 5.11 18.77
C ASN A 33 1.93 3.99 18.02
N ILE A 34 1.35 3.42 16.95
CA ILE A 34 2.01 2.41 16.11
C ILE A 34 3.34 2.95 15.60
N LEU A 35 3.38 4.23 15.20
CA LEU A 35 4.58 4.86 14.67
C LEU A 35 5.50 5.36 15.78
N GLN A 36 4.94 5.85 16.88
CA GLN A 36 5.72 6.33 18.02
C GLN A 36 6.46 5.22 18.75
N THR A 37 5.98 3.98 18.65
CA THR A 37 6.59 2.80 19.29
C THR A 37 7.92 2.42 18.63
N TYR A 38 8.16 2.79 17.36
CA TYR A 38 9.37 2.41 16.63
C TYR A 38 10.33 3.59 16.45
N ARG A 39 11.58 3.43 16.89
CA ARG A 39 12.64 4.46 16.85
C ARG A 39 12.90 5.03 15.45
N VAL A 40 12.73 4.25 14.39
CA VAL A 40 12.95 4.75 13.01
C VAL A 40 11.93 5.82 12.62
N TYR A 41 10.72 5.75 13.17
CA TYR A 41 9.75 6.80 12.94
C TYR A 41 10.05 8.08 13.71
N GLN A 42 10.86 8.07 14.78
CA GLN A 42 11.31 9.32 15.38
C GLN A 42 12.16 10.13 14.39
N LYS A 43 13.00 9.47 13.59
CA LYS A 43 13.79 10.13 12.52
C LYS A 43 12.93 10.57 11.33
N ILE A 44 11.90 9.79 10.98
CA ILE A 44 10.97 10.15 9.90
C ILE A 44 10.02 11.27 10.35
N ARG A 45 9.62 11.31 11.62
CA ARG A 45 8.67 12.28 12.21
C ARG A 45 9.23 13.71 12.23
N ASP A 46 10.55 13.86 12.22
CA ASP A 46 11.19 15.18 12.02
C ASP A 46 10.93 15.73 10.60
N VAL A 47 10.53 14.87 9.65
CA VAL A 47 10.31 15.21 8.23
C VAL A 47 8.86 15.01 7.79
N PHE A 48 8.11 14.06 8.38
CA PHE A 48 6.76 13.69 7.95
C PHE A 48 5.82 13.37 9.13
N ASP A 49 4.71 14.09 9.22
CA ASP A 49 3.63 13.85 10.18
C ASP A 49 2.95 12.49 9.90
N HIS A 50 2.78 11.66 10.94
CA HIS A 50 2.04 10.40 10.91
C HIS A 50 0.67 10.51 10.23
N ARG A 51 -0.06 11.62 10.45
CA ARG A 51 -1.35 11.89 9.80
C ARG A 51 -1.21 12.05 8.29
N PHE A 52 -0.15 12.74 7.85
CA PHE A 52 0.14 12.93 6.43
C PHE A 52 0.42 11.59 5.75
N ILE A 53 1.22 10.73 6.39
CA ILE A 53 1.51 9.39 5.87
C ILE A 53 0.24 8.53 5.79
N GLY A 54 -0.58 8.55 6.83
CA GLY A 54 -1.85 7.83 6.85
C GLY A 54 -2.79 8.29 5.75
N VAL A 55 -2.98 9.60 5.59
CA VAL A 55 -3.81 10.19 4.51
C VAL A 55 -3.24 9.84 3.14
N PHE A 56 -1.92 9.86 2.98
CA PHE A 56 -1.26 9.48 1.74
C PHE A 56 -1.58 8.03 1.34
N PHE A 57 -1.48 7.08 2.28
CA PHE A 57 -1.84 5.67 2.02
C PHE A 57 -3.31 5.50 1.66
N VAL A 58 -4.22 6.20 2.37
CA VAL A 58 -5.66 6.16 2.06
C VAL A 58 -5.95 6.72 0.68
N ALA A 59 -5.39 7.88 0.35
CA ALA A 59 -5.59 8.54 -0.95
C ALA A 59 -5.02 7.69 -2.10
N LEU A 60 -3.82 7.14 -1.93
CA LEU A 60 -3.17 6.28 -2.93
C LEU A 60 -3.98 4.99 -3.13
N GLY A 61 -4.45 4.36 -2.05
CA GLY A 61 -5.30 3.18 -2.10
C GLY A 61 -6.64 3.43 -2.78
N ALA A 62 -7.32 4.54 -2.44
CA ALA A 62 -8.57 4.93 -3.07
C ALA A 62 -8.38 5.22 -4.58
N LEU A 63 -7.34 5.98 -4.94
CA LEU A 63 -7.00 6.27 -6.34
C LEU A 63 -6.77 4.98 -7.13
N TYR A 64 -6.04 4.02 -6.56
CA TYR A 64 -5.76 2.76 -7.25
C TYR A 64 -6.97 1.84 -7.34
N ALA A 65 -7.83 1.81 -6.32
CA ALA A 65 -9.11 1.09 -6.38
C ALA A 65 -10.00 1.66 -7.50
N ILE A 66 -10.14 2.99 -7.57
CA ILE A 66 -10.92 3.68 -8.62
C ILE A 66 -10.29 3.40 -10.00
N ALA A 67 -8.98 3.52 -10.13
CA ALA A 67 -8.28 3.21 -11.37
C ALA A 67 -8.45 1.74 -11.79
N THR A 68 -8.57 0.82 -10.85
CA THR A 68 -8.83 -0.60 -11.12
C THR A 68 -10.28 -0.84 -11.53
N MET A 69 -11.24 -0.19 -10.87
CA MET A 69 -12.67 -0.26 -11.24
C MET A 69 -12.93 0.30 -12.65
N LEU A 70 -12.34 1.46 -12.96
CA LEU A 70 -12.49 2.15 -14.24
C LEU A 70 -11.48 1.67 -15.32
N ASN A 71 -10.65 0.67 -14.99
CA ASN A 71 -9.59 0.14 -15.84
C ASN A 71 -8.64 1.22 -16.44
N LEU A 72 -8.28 2.23 -15.64
CA LEU A 72 -7.39 3.32 -16.03
C LEU A 72 -5.93 2.86 -16.03
N LYS A 73 -5.50 2.22 -17.12
CA LYS A 73 -4.18 1.60 -17.30
C LYS A 73 -3.00 2.52 -16.98
N ARG A 74 -3.05 3.77 -17.43
CA ARG A 74 -1.98 4.76 -17.20
C ARG A 74 -1.78 5.03 -15.70
N VAL A 75 -2.89 5.19 -14.97
CA VAL A 75 -2.85 5.43 -13.52
C VAL A 75 -2.31 4.19 -12.80
N LYS A 76 -2.80 2.99 -13.14
CA LYS A 76 -2.32 1.74 -12.55
C LYS A 76 -0.81 1.53 -12.77
N ARG A 77 -0.31 1.80 -13.97
CA ARG A 77 1.10 1.66 -14.34
C ARG A 77 2.03 2.55 -13.52
N ILE A 78 1.57 3.75 -13.13
CA ILE A 78 2.34 4.68 -12.30
C ILE A 78 2.18 4.35 -10.82
N ALA A 79 0.95 4.04 -10.39
CA ALA A 79 0.65 3.77 -8.99
C ALA A 79 1.34 2.50 -8.45
N LEU A 80 1.49 1.45 -9.25
CA LEU A 80 2.06 0.18 -8.81
C LEU A 80 3.54 0.28 -8.38
N PRO A 81 4.45 0.86 -9.17
CA PRO A 81 5.82 1.13 -8.72
C PRO A 81 5.87 2.00 -7.47
N ILE A 82 5.00 3.00 -7.37
CA ILE A 82 4.88 3.88 -6.20
C ILE A 82 4.49 3.06 -4.97
N PHE A 83 3.50 2.17 -5.07
CA PHE A 83 3.13 1.25 -3.99
C PHE A 83 4.30 0.38 -3.56
N SER A 84 4.93 -0.30 -4.51
CA SER A 84 6.06 -1.19 -4.21
C SER A 84 7.19 -0.44 -3.52
N PHE A 85 7.52 0.77 -4.00
CA PHE A 85 8.54 1.62 -3.39
C PHE A 85 8.17 2.03 -1.96
N ILE A 86 6.98 2.60 -1.75
CA ILE A 86 6.54 3.09 -0.43
C ILE A 86 6.43 1.95 0.57
N TRP A 87 5.79 0.83 0.21
CA TRP A 87 5.66 -0.32 1.10
C TRP A 87 7.02 -0.95 1.41
N THR A 88 7.94 -1.00 0.46
CA THR A 88 9.31 -1.47 0.69
C THR A 88 10.06 -0.53 1.62
N PHE A 89 10.02 0.77 1.36
CA PHE A 89 10.65 1.80 2.19
C PHE A 89 10.17 1.71 3.64
N PHE A 90 8.85 1.61 3.85
CA PHE A 90 8.29 1.38 5.18
C PHE A 90 8.71 0.03 5.77
N GLY A 91 8.69 -1.05 5.01
CA GLY A 91 9.11 -2.36 5.50
C GLY A 91 10.54 -2.41 5.99
N PHE A 92 11.48 -1.86 5.23
CA PHE A 92 12.87 -1.73 5.68
C PHE A 92 12.98 -0.86 6.94
N SER A 93 12.19 0.20 7.05
CA SER A 93 12.18 1.05 8.24
C SER A 93 11.81 0.28 9.52
N PHE A 94 10.90 -0.70 9.42
CA PHE A 94 10.47 -1.54 10.54
C PHE A 94 11.41 -2.70 10.82
N ILE A 95 12.05 -3.30 9.81
CA ILE A 95 13.06 -4.36 9.99
C ILE A 95 14.29 -3.82 10.73
N LEU A 96 14.70 -2.60 10.39
CA LEU A 96 15.84 -1.93 11.02
C LEU A 96 15.51 -1.37 12.42
N SER A 97 14.25 -1.50 12.86
CA SER A 97 13.80 -1.11 14.19
C SER A 97 13.73 -2.32 15.11
N GLU A 98 14.46 -2.29 16.23
CA GLU A 98 14.24 -3.23 17.32
C GLU A 98 13.04 -2.80 18.19
N PRO A 99 12.24 -3.75 18.72
CA PRO A 99 12.27 -5.19 18.46
C PRO A 99 11.57 -5.57 17.12
N PRO A 100 11.87 -6.77 16.57
CA PRO A 100 11.15 -7.30 15.42
C PRO A 100 9.64 -7.25 15.64
N ASN A 101 8.91 -6.81 14.62
CA ASN A 101 7.49 -6.55 14.73
C ASN A 101 6.73 -7.07 13.51
N THR A 102 5.45 -7.39 13.75
CA THR A 102 4.54 -7.92 12.73
C THR A 102 4.23 -6.89 11.64
N VAL A 103 4.37 -5.59 11.93
CA VAL A 103 4.16 -4.50 10.96
C VAL A 103 5.23 -4.51 9.88
N GLY A 104 6.49 -4.79 10.23
CA GLY A 104 7.58 -4.96 9.26
C GLY A 104 7.35 -6.14 8.31
N ILE A 105 6.84 -7.27 8.82
CA ILE A 105 6.50 -8.43 7.99
C ILE A 105 5.33 -8.10 7.06
N LEU A 106 4.27 -7.45 7.59
CA LEU A 106 3.12 -7.01 6.81
C LEU A 106 3.54 -6.11 5.65
N THR A 107 4.29 -5.05 5.96
CA THR A 107 4.71 -4.04 4.99
C THR A 107 5.56 -4.62 3.86
N LEU A 108 6.49 -5.53 4.17
CA LEU A 108 7.23 -6.28 3.14
C LEU A 108 6.34 -7.20 2.31
N GLY A 109 5.42 -7.93 2.95
CA GLY A 109 4.49 -8.81 2.24
C GLY A 109 3.62 -8.04 1.24
N VAL A 110 3.15 -6.85 1.63
CA VAL A 110 2.37 -5.98 0.75
C VAL A 110 3.24 -5.34 -0.33
N ALA A 111 4.51 -5.03 -0.05
CA ALA A 111 5.46 -4.59 -1.06
C ALA A 111 5.67 -5.65 -2.16
N LEU A 112 5.86 -6.90 -1.76
CA LEU A 112 6.00 -8.03 -2.68
C LEU A 112 4.70 -8.28 -3.47
N LEU A 113 3.54 -8.11 -2.84
CA LEU A 113 2.25 -8.16 -3.52
C LEU A 113 2.17 -7.08 -4.63
N GLY A 114 2.50 -5.83 -4.31
CA GLY A 114 2.51 -4.73 -5.27
C GLY A 114 3.48 -4.98 -6.43
N PHE A 115 4.66 -5.50 -6.13
CA PHE A 115 5.65 -5.88 -7.14
C PHE A 115 5.14 -7.03 -8.02
N GLY A 116 4.54 -8.07 -7.44
CA GLY A 116 3.96 -9.20 -8.15
C GLY A 116 2.83 -8.80 -9.09
N ILE A 117 1.94 -7.90 -8.66
CA ILE A 117 0.89 -7.31 -9.51
C ILE A 117 1.53 -6.52 -10.67
N SER A 118 2.61 -5.78 -10.39
CA SER A 118 3.33 -5.05 -11.42
C SER A 118 3.97 -5.98 -12.47
N LEU A 119 4.53 -7.12 -12.04
CA LEU A 119 5.10 -8.12 -12.94
C LEU A 119 4.05 -8.86 -13.76
N ARG A 120 2.92 -9.23 -13.13
CA ARG A 120 1.76 -9.82 -13.81
C ARG A 120 1.23 -8.91 -14.91
N GLY A 121 1.39 -7.60 -14.72
CA GLY A 121 1.02 -6.62 -15.72
C GLY A 121 -0.47 -6.36 -15.75
N ASP A 122 -1.13 -6.25 -14.58
CA ASP A 122 -2.55 -5.89 -14.45
C ASP A 122 -2.90 -4.51 -15.12
N PHE A 123 -1.89 -3.76 -15.57
CA PHE A 123 -2.01 -2.52 -16.34
C PHE A 123 -1.77 -2.68 -17.85
N LYS A 124 -1.24 -3.83 -18.29
CA LYS A 124 -1.19 -4.24 -19.69
C LYS A 124 -2.51 -4.94 -20.02
N ASP A 125 -2.85 -5.00 -21.31
CA ASP A 125 -4.13 -5.56 -21.76
C ASP A 125 -4.41 -6.91 -21.08
N GLY A 126 -5.57 -7.00 -20.42
CA GLY A 126 -6.02 -8.21 -19.75
C GLY A 126 -6.69 -9.16 -20.73
#